data_AF-A0A9P8VLJ7-F1
#
_entry.id   AF-A0A9P8VLJ7-F1
#
_cell.length_a   1.000
_cell.length_b   1.000
_cell.length_c   1.000
_cell.angle_alpha   90.00
_cell.angle_beta   90.00
_cell.angle_gamma   90.00
#
_symmetry.space_group_name_H-M   'P 1'
#
loop_
_entity.id
_entity.type
_entity.pdbx_description
1 polymer ?
#
loop_
_entity_poly.entity_id
_entity_poly.type
_entity_poly.pdbx_seq_one_letter_code
_entity_poly.pdbx_strand_id
1 'polypeptide(L)'
;MNLRAKILAHNRRRRRRKHHPFYQRKLVRSLQDKIDSQNDKMDQMQDLERRLCDSEHEAENLSAMLDEKKKEIETVKDRFTFMCDENLDLGKETDRQNAVILSQRAIIAQHLAKIASLRDKLVGRDHGRLLNLPGELMDLILSNVCPEDCFFLSQTCQTLRALTLDRWKDNLTLKHKGGEKKFSFLLAVALRLDDAWACVLCEKIHFADVRFMPGTEFYFQNRCNMSWAANHHKFTDDDDACYEKGSVWKRLEHREVQMALKYTLRGENVKAMQFLKAHDHSEPADTFMHQMSHGKMQFYFHPKVINGRYIAYAEYTLKVRDCGLINRADLVMPIWINPCSHEWHQHTNYEDMSDSDDEIFLIENRGVERAASCEDCPTDIVCISQGDRYQIRTWRYFGQYDKDIYTFSAQANMQRPRGYKKPGQHVPESIREMWEQGA
;
A
#
# COMPACT_ATOMS: atom_id res chain seq x y z
N MET A 1 -52.16 18.50 -34.29
CA MET A 1 -50.99 18.93 -35.08
C MET A 1 -49.95 17.80 -35.14
N ASN A 2 -49.59 17.35 -36.34
CA ASN A 2 -49.02 16.01 -36.61
C ASN A 2 -47.49 15.94 -36.33
N LEU A 3 -47.05 15.02 -35.45
CA LEU A 3 -45.64 14.81 -35.03
C LEU A 3 -44.68 14.67 -36.23
N ARG A 4 -45.18 14.10 -37.34
CA ARG A 4 -44.46 13.95 -38.61
C ARG A 4 -44.01 15.29 -39.20
N ALA A 5 -44.80 16.35 -39.03
CA ALA A 5 -44.45 17.69 -39.52
C ALA A 5 -43.31 18.33 -38.70
N LYS A 6 -43.24 18.08 -37.39
CA LYS A 6 -42.14 18.56 -36.53
C LYS A 6 -40.82 17.87 -36.87
N ILE A 7 -40.85 16.56 -37.11
CA ILE A 7 -39.67 15.78 -37.51
C ILE A 7 -39.15 16.24 -38.88
N LEU A 8 -40.05 16.44 -39.85
CA LEU A 8 -39.67 16.95 -41.18
C LEU A 8 -39.11 18.37 -41.13
N ALA A 9 -39.66 19.26 -40.30
CA ALA A 9 -39.15 20.62 -40.09
C ALA A 9 -37.76 20.62 -39.43
N HIS A 10 -37.54 19.75 -38.42
CA HIS A 10 -36.23 19.60 -37.77
C HIS A 10 -35.17 19.09 -38.75
N ASN A 11 -35.50 18.07 -39.55
CA ASN A 11 -34.59 17.53 -40.56
C ASN A 11 -34.28 18.51 -41.69
N ARG A 12 -35.24 19.35 -42.11
CA ARG A 12 -35.00 20.44 -43.07
C ARG A 12 -34.06 21.51 -42.51
N ARG A 13 -34.19 21.88 -41.23
CA ARG A 13 -33.27 22.83 -40.56
C ARG A 13 -31.85 22.26 -40.43
N ARG A 14 -31.70 20.97 -40.11
CA ARG A 14 -30.38 20.29 -40.08
C ARG A 14 -29.71 20.23 -41.46
N ARG A 15 -30.47 19.96 -42.53
CA ARG A 15 -29.93 19.95 -43.90
C ARG A 15 -29.49 21.34 -44.38
N ARG A 16 -30.24 22.40 -44.07
CA ARG A 16 -29.84 23.79 -44.43
C ARG A 16 -28.57 24.26 -43.71
N ARG A 17 -28.33 23.84 -42.47
CA ARG A 17 -27.09 24.18 -41.74
C ARG A 17 -25.85 23.50 -42.32
N LYS A 18 -25.98 22.30 -42.90
CA LYS A 18 -24.85 21.56 -43.52
C LYS A 18 -24.34 22.18 -44.83
N HIS A 19 -25.17 22.94 -45.54
CA HIS A 19 -24.81 23.60 -46.81
C HIS A 19 -24.54 25.10 -46.68
N HIS A 20 -24.51 25.63 -45.47
CA HIS A 20 -24.18 27.04 -45.28
C HIS A 20 -22.67 27.23 -45.54
N PRO A 21 -22.26 28.10 -46.49
CA PRO A 21 -20.86 28.28 -46.89
C PRO A 21 -19.89 28.52 -45.72
N PHE A 22 -20.39 29.12 -44.63
CA PHE A 22 -19.63 29.32 -43.40
C PHE A 22 -19.15 28.00 -42.74
N TYR A 23 -19.99 26.95 -42.70
CA TYR A 23 -19.60 25.67 -42.10
C TYR A 23 -18.60 24.92 -42.97
N GLN A 24 -18.70 25.02 -44.30
CA GLN A 24 -17.71 24.44 -45.21
C GLN A 24 -16.35 25.11 -45.05
N ARG A 25 -16.29 26.45 -44.96
CA ARG A 25 -15.02 27.17 -44.71
C ARG A 25 -14.40 26.82 -43.35
N LYS A 26 -15.21 26.68 -42.30
CA LYS A 26 -14.70 26.29 -40.97
C LYS A 26 -14.16 24.85 -40.96
N LEU A 27 -14.83 23.94 -41.66
CA LEU A 27 -14.37 22.55 -41.80
C LEU A 27 -13.07 22.46 -42.60
N VAL A 28 -12.97 23.19 -43.72
CA VAL A 28 -11.75 23.23 -44.55
C VAL A 28 -10.57 23.78 -43.76
N ARG A 29 -10.73 24.90 -43.03
CA ARG A 29 -9.67 25.43 -42.15
C ARG A 29 -9.25 24.41 -41.09
N SER A 30 -10.21 23.80 -40.40
CA SER A 30 -9.89 22.79 -39.38
C SER A 30 -9.20 21.54 -39.95
N LEU A 31 -9.45 21.19 -41.21
CA LEU A 31 -8.74 20.09 -41.88
C LEU A 31 -7.34 20.53 -42.31
N GLN A 32 -7.19 21.76 -42.80
CA GLN A 32 -5.89 22.33 -43.16
C GLN A 32 -4.97 22.42 -41.93
N ASP A 33 -5.46 22.97 -40.81
CA ASP A 33 -4.70 23.05 -39.56
C ASP A 33 -4.23 21.66 -39.07
N LYS A 34 -5.05 20.63 -39.32
CA LYS A 34 -4.69 19.23 -39.00
C LYS A 34 -3.65 18.66 -39.94
N ILE A 35 -3.71 19.00 -41.23
CA ILE A 35 -2.70 18.59 -42.23
C ILE A 35 -1.36 19.25 -41.90
N ASP A 36 -1.37 20.56 -41.65
CA ASP A 36 -0.16 21.32 -41.32
C ASP A 36 0.48 20.77 -40.02
N SER A 37 -0.33 20.51 -38.99
CA SER A 37 0.13 19.87 -37.76
C SER A 37 0.69 18.45 -37.96
N GLN A 38 0.21 17.69 -38.95
CA GLN A 38 0.76 16.37 -39.27
C GLN A 38 2.06 16.48 -40.06
N ASN A 39 2.18 17.46 -40.96
CA ASN A 39 3.42 17.73 -41.68
C ASN A 39 4.53 18.18 -40.72
N ASP A 40 4.24 19.08 -39.77
CA ASP A 40 5.21 19.49 -38.74
C ASP A 40 5.75 18.30 -37.93
N LYS A 41 4.87 17.33 -37.62
CA LYS A 41 5.28 16.10 -36.92
C LYS A 41 6.13 15.18 -37.79
N MET A 42 5.84 15.13 -39.09
CA MET A 42 6.61 14.35 -40.05
C MET A 42 8.02 14.93 -40.21
N ASP A 43 8.15 16.26 -40.28
CA ASP A 43 9.44 16.94 -40.36
C ASP A 43 10.27 16.73 -39.07
N GLN A 44 9.62 16.80 -37.90
CA GLN A 44 10.27 16.46 -36.62
C GLN A 44 10.77 15.01 -36.57
N MET A 45 9.99 14.07 -37.11
CA MET A 45 10.37 12.66 -37.16
C MET A 45 11.56 12.43 -38.10
N GLN A 46 11.59 13.09 -39.25
CA GLN A 46 12.73 13.02 -40.19
C GLN A 46 14.01 13.67 -39.64
N ASP A 47 13.90 14.72 -38.82
CA ASP A 47 15.05 15.30 -38.10
C ASP A 47 15.59 14.32 -37.05
N LEU A 48 14.71 13.65 -36.30
CA LEU A 48 15.10 12.62 -35.33
C LEU A 48 15.77 11.42 -36.01
N GLU A 49 15.28 10.97 -37.15
CA GLU A 49 15.89 9.89 -37.93
C GLU A 49 17.30 10.26 -38.41
N ARG A 50 17.50 11.49 -38.90
CA ARG A 50 18.84 11.98 -39.27
C ARG A 50 19.81 11.99 -38.08
N ARG A 51 19.37 12.49 -36.94
CA ARG A 51 20.18 12.52 -35.71
C ARG A 51 20.48 11.11 -35.18
N LEU A 52 19.58 10.17 -35.37
CA LEU A 52 19.81 8.77 -35.02
C LEU A 52 20.89 8.17 -35.91
N CYS A 53 20.83 8.40 -37.23
CA CYS A 53 21.85 7.93 -38.18
C CYS A 53 23.24 8.50 -37.88
N ASP A 54 23.34 9.81 -37.59
CA ASP A 54 24.60 10.44 -37.18
C ASP A 54 25.16 9.82 -35.88
N SER A 55 24.28 9.49 -34.92
CA SER A 55 24.67 8.84 -33.67
C SER A 55 25.10 7.39 -33.85
N GLU A 56 24.49 6.65 -34.77
CA GLU A 56 24.89 5.28 -35.12
C GLU A 56 26.30 5.29 -35.74
N HIS A 57 26.57 6.24 -36.63
CA HIS A 57 27.90 6.39 -37.24
C HIS A 57 28.98 6.77 -36.20
N GLU A 58 28.66 7.65 -35.25
CA GLU A 58 29.58 7.96 -34.13
C GLU A 58 29.84 6.73 -33.24
N ALA A 59 28.82 5.91 -32.99
CA ALA A 59 28.95 4.69 -32.21
C ALA A 59 29.84 3.64 -32.89
N GLU A 60 29.71 3.47 -34.21
CA GLU A 60 30.60 2.60 -34.99
C GLU A 60 32.06 3.06 -34.91
N ASN A 61 32.30 4.37 -35.02
CA ASN A 61 33.64 4.95 -34.88
C ASN A 61 34.24 4.69 -33.49
N LEU A 62 33.45 4.84 -32.43
CA LEU A 62 33.89 4.58 -31.05
C LEU A 62 34.14 3.09 -30.79
N SER A 63 33.33 2.21 -31.39
CA SER A 63 33.53 0.76 -31.31
C SER A 63 34.87 0.36 -31.93
N ALA A 64 35.20 0.91 -33.11
CA ALA A 64 36.49 0.69 -33.76
C ALA A 64 37.66 1.14 -32.89
N MET A 65 37.55 2.31 -32.23
CA MET A 65 38.57 2.79 -31.29
C MET A 65 38.72 1.90 -30.05
N LEU A 66 37.62 1.33 -29.55
CA LEU A 66 37.64 0.43 -28.40
C LEU A 66 38.40 -0.86 -28.72
N ASP A 67 38.17 -1.44 -29.90
CA ASP A 67 38.84 -2.65 -30.33
C ASP A 67 40.34 -2.43 -30.58
N GLU A 68 40.73 -1.25 -31.05
CA GLU A 68 42.14 -0.84 -31.11
C GLU A 68 42.77 -0.82 -29.71
N LYS A 69 42.09 -0.23 -28.71
CA LYS A 69 42.60 -0.17 -27.33
C LYS A 69 42.65 -1.52 -26.63
N LYS A 70 41.75 -2.45 -26.95
CA LYS A 70 41.83 -3.84 -26.47
C LYS A 70 43.09 -4.54 -26.99
N LYS A 71 43.45 -4.34 -28.26
CA LYS A 71 44.69 -4.91 -28.83
C LYS A 71 45.93 -4.37 -28.13
N GLU A 72 45.97 -3.08 -27.80
CA GLU A 72 47.06 -2.47 -27.04
C GLU A 72 47.20 -3.12 -25.64
N ILE A 73 46.08 -3.35 -24.94
CA ILE A 73 46.08 -3.98 -23.61
C ILE A 73 46.59 -5.42 -23.67
N GLU A 74 46.15 -6.22 -24.63
CA GLU A 74 46.61 -7.60 -24.75
C GLU A 74 48.12 -7.65 -25.04
N THR A 75 48.63 -6.72 -25.86
CA THR A 75 50.07 -6.59 -26.12
C THR A 75 50.86 -6.29 -24.85
N VAL A 76 50.33 -5.43 -23.95
CA VAL A 76 50.96 -5.13 -22.66
C VAL A 76 50.92 -6.34 -21.73
N LYS A 77 49.82 -7.07 -21.73
CA LYS A 77 49.64 -8.29 -20.93
C LYS A 77 50.59 -9.42 -21.36
N ASP A 78 50.80 -9.60 -22.65
CA ASP A 78 51.77 -10.57 -23.19
C ASP A 78 53.20 -10.21 -22.76
N ARG A 79 53.57 -8.92 -22.82
CA ARG A 79 54.85 -8.43 -22.30
C ARG A 79 55.02 -8.69 -20.81
N PHE A 80 53.95 -8.52 -20.03
CA PHE A 80 53.99 -8.74 -18.59
C PHE A 80 54.16 -10.22 -18.23
N THR A 81 53.44 -11.10 -18.92
CA THR A 81 53.58 -12.55 -18.75
C THR A 81 55.01 -13.00 -19.02
N PHE A 82 55.62 -12.51 -20.11
CA PHE A 82 57.02 -12.76 -20.43
C PHE A 82 57.99 -12.35 -19.31
N MET A 83 57.78 -11.18 -18.69
CA MET A 83 58.64 -10.70 -17.60
C MET A 83 58.51 -11.48 -16.29
N CYS A 84 57.32 -12.06 -16.03
CA CYS A 84 57.06 -12.86 -14.86
C CYS A 84 57.71 -14.25 -14.95
N ASP A 85 57.75 -14.84 -16.14
CA ASP A 85 58.36 -16.16 -16.37
C ASP A 85 59.90 -16.14 -16.24
N GLU A 86 60.55 -15.00 -16.50
CA GLU A 86 62.02 -14.85 -16.36
C GLU A 86 62.52 -14.64 -14.93
N ASN A 87 61.66 -14.39 -13.93
CA ASN A 87 62.08 -13.98 -12.58
C ASN A 87 61.85 -15.02 -11.47
N LEU A 88 61.70 -16.30 -11.82
CA LEU A 88 61.56 -17.43 -10.91
C LEU A 88 62.93 -17.95 -10.40
N ASP A 89 63.77 -17.09 -9.83
CA ASP A 89 64.74 -17.56 -8.82
C ASP A 89 65.35 -16.42 -7.98
N LEU A 90 65.55 -16.73 -6.69
CA LEU A 90 66.34 -16.01 -5.67
C LEU A 90 65.72 -14.79 -4.95
N GLY A 91 65.15 -15.05 -3.77
CA GLY A 91 65.81 -14.77 -2.48
C GLY A 91 66.18 -13.32 -2.11
N LYS A 92 65.65 -12.30 -2.78
CA LYS A 92 65.71 -10.88 -2.38
C LYS A 92 64.30 -10.30 -2.27
N GLU A 93 63.54 -10.95 -1.40
CA GLU A 93 62.08 -11.05 -1.48
C GLU A 93 61.35 -9.81 -0.93
N THR A 94 61.90 -9.07 0.02
CA THR A 94 61.16 -7.98 0.69
C THR A 94 61.13 -6.66 -0.08
N ASP A 95 62.25 -6.25 -0.70
CA ASP A 95 62.27 -5.01 -1.50
C ASP A 95 61.52 -5.17 -2.84
N ARG A 96 61.56 -6.37 -3.43
CA ARG A 96 60.77 -6.70 -4.62
C ARG A 96 59.27 -6.81 -4.30
N GLN A 97 58.88 -7.45 -3.20
CA GLN A 97 57.46 -7.50 -2.80
C GLN A 97 56.91 -6.09 -2.49
N ASN A 98 57.70 -5.23 -1.85
CA ASN A 98 57.31 -3.84 -1.63
C ASN A 98 57.20 -3.04 -2.94
N ALA A 99 58.09 -3.25 -3.91
CA ALA A 99 57.98 -2.67 -5.24
C ALA A 99 56.74 -3.17 -6.00
N VAL A 100 56.39 -4.46 -5.86
CA VAL A 100 55.17 -5.05 -6.44
C VAL A 100 53.92 -4.47 -5.80
N ILE A 101 53.87 -4.33 -4.47
CA ILE A 101 52.73 -3.73 -3.76
C ILE A 101 52.57 -2.25 -4.13
N LEU A 102 53.68 -1.50 -4.26
CA LEU A 102 53.63 -0.11 -4.70
C LEU A 102 53.19 0.03 -6.16
N SER A 103 53.63 -0.88 -7.04
CA SER A 103 53.17 -0.97 -8.42
C SER A 103 51.67 -1.30 -8.50
N GLN A 104 51.21 -2.26 -7.71
CA GLN A 104 49.79 -2.62 -7.61
C GLN A 104 48.94 -1.46 -7.08
N ARG A 105 49.42 -0.73 -6.06
CA ARG A 105 48.75 0.49 -5.55
C ARG A 105 48.70 1.59 -6.60
N ALA A 106 49.75 1.76 -7.41
CA ALA A 106 49.76 2.72 -8.52
C ALA A 106 48.75 2.34 -9.61
N ILE A 107 48.66 1.05 -9.96
CA ILE A 107 47.69 0.53 -10.92
C ILE A 107 46.25 0.70 -10.41
N ILE A 108 45.98 0.37 -9.14
CA ILE A 108 44.67 0.58 -8.51
C ILE A 108 44.33 2.06 -8.48
N ALA A 109 45.27 2.94 -8.11
CA ALA A 109 45.05 4.39 -8.12
C ALA A 109 44.76 4.91 -9.53
N GLN A 110 45.44 4.38 -10.56
CA GLN A 110 45.19 4.73 -11.96
C GLN A 110 43.81 4.26 -12.44
N HIS A 111 43.36 3.07 -12.03
CA HIS A 111 42.01 2.58 -12.31
C HIS A 111 40.94 3.40 -11.59
N LEU A 112 41.15 3.76 -10.32
CA LEU A 112 40.23 4.61 -9.57
C LEU A 112 40.16 6.03 -10.17
N ALA A 113 41.28 6.59 -10.62
CA ALA A 113 41.31 7.87 -11.34
C ALA A 113 40.60 7.78 -12.71
N LYS A 114 40.70 6.65 -13.41
CA LYS A 114 40.00 6.41 -14.68
C LYS A 114 38.50 6.19 -14.48
N ILE A 115 38.09 5.51 -13.40
CA ILE A 115 36.69 5.37 -12.99
C ILE A 115 36.11 6.73 -12.58
N ALA A 116 36.86 7.56 -11.85
CA ALA A 116 36.45 8.92 -11.51
C ALA A 116 36.33 9.80 -12.78
N SER A 117 37.28 9.73 -13.71
CA SER A 117 37.18 10.44 -15.00
C SER A 117 36.03 9.94 -15.86
N LEU A 118 35.76 8.63 -15.88
CA LEU A 118 34.58 8.07 -16.54
C LEU A 118 33.32 8.54 -15.84
N ARG A 119 33.26 8.59 -14.51
CA ARG A 119 32.15 9.16 -13.74
C ARG A 119 31.89 10.62 -14.13
N ASP A 120 32.93 11.44 -14.25
CA ASP A 120 32.78 12.85 -14.62
C ASP A 120 32.38 13.04 -16.09
N LYS A 121 32.88 12.19 -17.01
CA LYS A 121 32.39 12.10 -18.40
C LYS A 121 30.95 11.58 -18.45
N LEU A 122 30.59 10.76 -17.47
CA LEU A 122 29.26 10.23 -17.24
C LEU A 122 28.34 11.25 -16.50
N VAL A 123 28.75 12.47 -16.19
CA VAL A 123 27.82 13.46 -15.58
C VAL A 123 27.18 14.36 -16.64
N GLY A 124 27.58 14.28 -17.93
CA GLY A 124 27.19 15.28 -18.94
C GLY A 124 26.27 14.87 -20.11
N ARG A 125 25.62 13.70 -20.16
CA ARG A 125 24.73 13.34 -21.30
C ARG A 125 23.52 12.48 -20.89
N ASP A 126 22.36 12.80 -21.46
CA ASP A 126 21.03 12.31 -21.14
C ASP A 126 20.80 10.80 -21.29
N HIS A 127 19.92 10.32 -20.41
CA HIS A 127 19.13 9.08 -20.35
C HIS A 127 19.58 7.85 -21.15
N GLY A 128 20.27 6.90 -20.49
CA GLY A 128 20.49 5.54 -21.03
C GLY A 128 21.63 4.71 -20.41
N ARG A 129 22.51 5.30 -19.58
CA ARG A 129 23.78 4.66 -19.17
C ARG A 129 23.67 3.37 -18.36
N LEU A 130 22.55 3.17 -17.65
CA LEU A 130 22.36 1.93 -16.89
C LEU A 130 22.23 0.71 -17.82
N LEU A 131 21.59 0.86 -18.98
CA LEU A 131 21.37 -0.24 -19.93
C LEU A 131 22.60 -0.56 -20.78
N ASN A 132 23.57 0.37 -20.83
CA ASN A 132 24.84 0.18 -21.53
C ASN A 132 25.91 -0.48 -20.65
N LEU A 133 25.57 -0.85 -19.41
CA LEU A 133 26.46 -1.63 -18.58
C LEU A 133 26.61 -3.06 -19.15
N PRO A 134 27.81 -3.64 -19.08
CA PRO A 134 27.99 -5.07 -19.32
C PRO A 134 26.97 -5.90 -18.52
N GLY A 135 26.49 -6.99 -19.12
CA GLY A 135 25.44 -7.82 -18.52
C GLY A 135 25.79 -8.29 -17.11
N GLU A 136 27.08 -8.60 -16.87
CA GLU A 136 27.59 -9.04 -15.57
C GLU A 136 27.46 -7.95 -14.50
N LEU A 137 27.69 -6.68 -14.86
CA LEU A 137 27.50 -5.56 -13.93
C LEU A 137 26.02 -5.31 -13.66
N MET A 138 25.16 -5.45 -14.68
CA MET A 138 23.71 -5.38 -14.44
C MET A 138 23.24 -6.51 -13.55
N ASP A 139 23.71 -7.74 -13.74
CA ASP A 139 23.30 -8.86 -12.92
C ASP A 139 23.73 -8.71 -11.46
N LEU A 140 24.92 -8.14 -11.23
CA LEU A 140 25.42 -7.79 -9.91
C LEU A 140 24.61 -6.66 -9.27
N ILE A 141 24.25 -5.62 -10.04
CA ILE A 141 23.38 -4.55 -9.51
C ILE A 141 22.04 -5.15 -9.11
N LEU A 142 21.38 -5.86 -10.03
CA LEU A 142 20.06 -6.42 -9.78
C LEU A 142 20.06 -7.49 -8.68
N SER A 143 21.19 -8.15 -8.39
CA SER A 143 21.25 -9.17 -7.31
C SER A 143 21.25 -8.54 -5.93
N ASN A 144 21.54 -7.24 -5.85
CA ASN A 144 21.47 -6.43 -4.65
C ASN A 144 20.20 -5.57 -4.57
N VAL A 145 19.29 -5.72 -5.54
CA VAL A 145 18.03 -4.97 -5.61
C VAL A 145 16.90 -5.87 -5.09
N CYS A 146 16.10 -5.35 -4.16
CA CYS A 146 14.96 -6.08 -3.62
C CYS A 146 13.95 -6.44 -4.72
N PRO A 147 13.19 -7.55 -4.59
CA PRO A 147 12.24 -7.96 -5.63
C PRO A 147 11.21 -6.88 -5.99
N GLU A 148 10.79 -6.07 -5.03
CA GLU A 148 9.82 -4.98 -5.23
C GLU A 148 10.41 -3.87 -6.09
N ASP A 149 11.68 -3.51 -5.86
CA ASP A 149 12.42 -2.58 -6.71
C ASP A 149 12.58 -3.13 -8.13
N CYS A 150 12.88 -4.42 -8.26
CA CYS A 150 12.94 -5.10 -9.55
C CYS A 150 11.59 -5.02 -10.29
N PHE A 151 10.46 -5.12 -9.58
CA PHE A 151 9.14 -4.92 -10.18
C PHE A 151 9.00 -3.51 -10.77
N PHE A 152 9.37 -2.46 -10.05
CA PHE A 152 9.31 -1.08 -10.58
C PHE A 152 10.27 -0.86 -11.75
N LEU A 153 11.49 -1.38 -11.67
CA LEU A 153 12.45 -1.34 -12.78
C LEU A 153 11.86 -2.00 -14.03
N SER A 154 11.12 -3.11 -13.90
CA SER A 154 10.44 -3.79 -15.02
C SER A 154 9.35 -2.95 -15.71
N GLN A 155 8.87 -1.89 -15.06
CA GLN A 155 7.87 -0.97 -15.63
C GLN A 155 8.52 0.19 -16.41
N THR A 156 9.83 0.38 -16.32
CA THR A 156 10.52 1.52 -16.95
C THR A 156 10.79 1.30 -18.45
N CYS A 157 11.30 0.13 -18.84
CA CYS A 157 11.56 -0.21 -20.24
C CYS A 157 11.55 -1.73 -20.48
N GLN A 158 11.46 -2.14 -21.76
CA GLN A 158 11.42 -3.55 -22.14
C GLN A 158 12.69 -4.32 -21.77
N THR A 159 13.87 -3.68 -21.85
CA THR A 159 15.14 -4.29 -21.48
C THR A 159 15.20 -4.61 -19.99
N LEU A 160 14.89 -3.63 -19.12
CA LEU A 160 14.84 -3.87 -17.68
C LEU A 160 13.74 -4.86 -17.31
N ARG A 161 12.62 -4.88 -18.03
CA ARG A 161 11.61 -5.92 -17.87
C ARG A 161 12.17 -7.31 -18.11
N ALA A 162 12.89 -7.50 -19.23
CA ALA A 162 13.51 -8.79 -19.53
C ALA A 162 14.54 -9.21 -18.47
N LEU A 163 15.35 -8.26 -17.97
CA LEU A 163 16.40 -8.55 -16.98
C LEU A 163 15.88 -8.79 -15.55
N THR A 164 14.72 -8.23 -15.20
CA THR A 164 14.20 -8.27 -13.83
C THR A 164 13.04 -9.25 -13.64
N LEU A 165 12.38 -9.69 -14.72
CA LEU A 165 11.16 -10.49 -14.65
C LEU A 165 11.32 -11.70 -13.72
N ASP A 166 12.35 -12.51 -13.93
CA ASP A 166 12.57 -13.74 -13.16
C ASP A 166 12.87 -13.47 -11.67
N ARG A 167 13.34 -12.25 -11.33
CA ARG A 167 13.70 -11.87 -9.97
C ARG A 167 12.50 -11.54 -9.10
N TRP A 168 11.39 -11.10 -9.69
CA TRP A 168 10.17 -10.75 -8.94
C TRP A 168 8.96 -11.61 -9.27
N LYS A 169 8.91 -12.23 -10.46
CA LYS A 169 7.76 -13.05 -10.92
C LYS A 169 7.46 -14.19 -9.96
N ASP A 170 8.48 -14.82 -9.39
CA ASP A 170 8.30 -15.90 -8.42
C ASP A 170 7.48 -15.44 -7.21
N ASN A 171 7.67 -14.21 -6.73
CA ASN A 171 6.89 -13.67 -5.62
C ASN A 171 5.39 -13.56 -5.92
N LEU A 172 4.98 -13.44 -7.19
CA LEU A 172 3.57 -13.47 -7.61
C LEU A 172 3.04 -14.89 -7.84
N THR A 173 3.89 -15.82 -8.27
CA THR A 173 3.51 -17.19 -8.64
C THR A 173 3.60 -18.19 -7.48
N LEU A 174 4.03 -17.77 -6.28
CA LEU A 174 4.01 -18.51 -5.01
C LEU A 174 2.59 -18.95 -4.60
N LYS A 175 1.94 -19.81 -5.39
CA LYS A 175 0.65 -20.44 -5.08
C LYS A 175 0.76 -21.45 -3.94
N HIS A 176 1.97 -21.86 -3.53
CA HIS A 176 2.17 -23.06 -2.71
C HIS A 176 3.11 -22.94 -1.50
N LYS A 177 3.79 -21.82 -1.23
CA LYS A 177 4.82 -21.78 -0.15
C LYS A 177 4.81 -20.58 0.81
N GLY A 178 3.70 -19.84 0.89
CA GLY A 178 3.45 -18.90 2.01
C GLY A 178 2.84 -17.59 1.54
N GLY A 179 1.52 -17.43 1.76
CA GLY A 179 0.78 -16.21 1.40
C GLY A 179 1.40 -14.93 1.99
N GLU A 180 2.08 -15.04 3.14
CA GLU A 180 2.79 -13.95 3.79
C GLU A 180 3.87 -13.31 2.91
N LYS A 181 4.69 -14.10 2.20
CA LYS A 181 5.77 -13.56 1.34
C LYS A 181 5.19 -12.83 0.13
N LYS A 182 4.22 -13.45 -0.54
CA LYS A 182 3.52 -12.84 -1.68
C LYS A 182 2.84 -11.54 -1.26
N PHE A 183 2.14 -11.55 -0.12
CA PHE A 183 1.46 -10.36 0.35
C PHE A 183 2.44 -9.26 0.79
N SER A 184 3.54 -9.61 1.45
CA SER A 184 4.61 -8.66 1.79
C SER A 184 5.16 -7.96 0.53
N PHE A 185 5.39 -8.72 -0.54
CA PHE A 185 5.76 -8.17 -1.84
C PHE A 185 4.67 -7.22 -2.38
N LEU A 186 3.40 -7.63 -2.40
CA LEU A 186 2.29 -6.79 -2.87
C LEU A 186 2.13 -5.51 -2.05
N LEU A 187 2.35 -5.58 -0.75
CA LEU A 187 2.25 -4.48 0.21
C LEU A 187 3.33 -3.42 -0.05
N ALA A 188 4.56 -3.86 -0.31
CA ALA A 188 5.66 -2.98 -0.66
C ALA A 188 5.55 -2.42 -2.09
N VAL A 189 4.96 -3.16 -3.04
CA VAL A 189 4.54 -2.59 -4.34
C VAL A 189 3.43 -1.54 -4.16
N ALA A 190 2.38 -1.86 -3.40
CA ALA A 190 1.29 -0.94 -3.12
C ALA A 190 1.76 0.33 -2.38
N LEU A 191 2.79 0.23 -1.54
CA LEU A 191 3.39 1.37 -0.83
C LEU A 191 3.95 2.43 -1.79
N ARG A 192 4.33 2.05 -3.01
CA ARG A 192 4.99 2.92 -3.99
C ARG A 192 4.08 3.36 -5.15
N LEU A 193 3.02 2.60 -5.44
CA LEU A 193 1.97 3.03 -6.36
C LEU A 193 1.09 4.09 -5.70
N ASP A 194 0.61 5.09 -6.43
CA ASP A 194 -0.36 6.05 -5.89
C ASP A 194 -1.75 5.44 -5.80
N ASP A 195 -2.49 5.81 -4.74
CA ASP A 195 -3.86 5.38 -4.53
C ASP A 195 -4.06 3.87 -4.72
N ALA A 196 -3.09 3.06 -4.30
CA ALA A 196 -3.14 1.60 -4.39
C ALA A 196 -2.94 0.94 -3.03
N TRP A 197 -3.59 -0.20 -2.83
CA TRP A 197 -3.54 -1.00 -1.61
C TRP A 197 -3.52 -2.49 -1.95
N ALA A 198 -3.02 -3.33 -1.05
CA ALA A 198 -2.87 -4.76 -1.25
C ALA A 198 -3.97 -5.49 -0.47
N CYS A 199 -4.85 -6.21 -1.16
CA CYS A 199 -5.91 -6.95 -0.51
C CYS A 199 -5.41 -8.27 0.03
N VAL A 200 -5.58 -8.46 1.33
CA VAL A 200 -5.22 -9.68 2.05
C VAL A 200 -6.10 -10.86 1.66
N LEU A 201 -7.36 -10.61 1.28
CA LEU A 201 -8.33 -11.67 1.00
C LEU A 201 -8.11 -12.28 -0.38
N CYS A 202 -7.81 -11.46 -1.38
CA CYS A 202 -7.58 -11.94 -2.74
C CYS A 202 -6.13 -11.94 -3.19
N GLU A 203 -5.23 -11.40 -2.37
CA GLU A 203 -3.80 -11.25 -2.66
C GLU A 203 -3.55 -10.57 -4.01
N LYS A 204 -4.22 -9.42 -4.22
CA LYS A 204 -4.05 -8.54 -5.40
C LYS A 204 -3.92 -7.10 -4.97
N ILE A 205 -3.33 -6.28 -5.86
CA ILE A 205 -3.33 -4.83 -5.71
C ILE A 205 -4.64 -4.27 -6.27
N HIS A 206 -5.25 -3.39 -5.50
CA HIS A 206 -6.43 -2.62 -5.87
C HIS A 206 -6.09 -1.13 -5.87
N PHE A 207 -6.80 -0.38 -6.69
CA PHE A 207 -6.73 1.07 -6.66
C PHE A 207 -7.86 1.61 -5.78
N ALA A 208 -7.51 2.44 -4.82
CA ALA A 208 -8.42 3.28 -4.07
C ALA A 208 -8.96 4.35 -5.03
N ASP A 209 -10.17 4.14 -5.49
CA ASP A 209 -10.88 5.19 -6.20
C ASP A 209 -11.44 6.17 -5.15
N VAL A 210 -11.06 7.44 -5.27
CA VAL A 210 -11.47 8.53 -4.38
C VAL A 210 -13.00 8.66 -4.25
N ARG A 211 -13.76 8.19 -5.25
CA ARG A 211 -15.23 8.16 -5.21
C ARG A 211 -15.80 7.12 -4.24
N PHE A 212 -14.94 6.27 -3.69
CA PHE A 212 -15.26 5.16 -2.79
C PHE A 212 -14.59 5.33 -1.44
N MET A 213 -14.21 6.57 -1.11
CA MET A 213 -13.84 6.93 0.25
C MET A 213 -15.02 6.68 1.20
N PRO A 214 -14.77 6.31 2.47
CA PRO A 214 -15.84 6.11 3.43
C PRO A 214 -16.72 7.37 3.53
N GLY A 215 -18.04 7.17 3.57
CA GLY A 215 -19.04 8.24 3.51
C GLY A 215 -19.58 8.57 2.10
N THR A 216 -19.11 7.90 1.05
CA THR A 216 -19.67 8.03 -0.31
C THR A 216 -20.73 6.95 -0.59
N GLU A 217 -21.77 7.30 -1.37
CA GLU A 217 -22.86 6.37 -1.75
C GLU A 217 -22.35 5.11 -2.48
N PHE A 218 -21.20 5.22 -3.15
CA PHE A 218 -20.62 4.14 -3.95
C PHE A 218 -19.71 3.20 -3.15
N TYR A 219 -19.42 3.51 -1.88
CA TYR A 219 -18.45 2.81 -1.03
C TYR A 219 -18.53 1.27 -1.06
N PHE A 220 -19.74 0.71 -1.23
CA PHE A 220 -19.97 -0.74 -1.26
C PHE A 220 -19.60 -1.43 -2.57
N GLN A 221 -19.53 -0.70 -3.70
CA GLN A 221 -19.32 -1.28 -5.03
C GLN A 221 -17.84 -1.59 -5.35
N ASN A 222 -16.89 -1.08 -4.56
CA ASN A 222 -15.45 -1.35 -4.69
C ASN A 222 -14.88 -2.33 -3.67
N ARG A 223 -15.74 -3.16 -3.05
CA ARG A 223 -15.25 -4.32 -2.32
C ARG A 223 -14.48 -5.22 -3.29
N CYS A 224 -13.40 -5.82 -2.81
CA CYS A 224 -12.68 -6.84 -3.55
C CYS A 224 -13.71 -7.85 -4.10
N ASN A 225 -13.97 -7.78 -5.41
CA ASN A 225 -15.12 -8.40 -6.10
C ASN A 225 -15.00 -9.93 -6.23
N MET A 226 -14.24 -10.55 -5.33
CA MET A 226 -14.09 -11.99 -5.26
C MET A 226 -15.34 -12.58 -4.64
N SER A 227 -15.79 -13.66 -5.29
CA SER A 227 -16.86 -14.60 -4.95
C SER A 227 -16.84 -15.18 -3.52
N TRP A 228 -16.03 -14.67 -2.60
CA TRP A 228 -16.01 -15.09 -1.21
C TRP A 228 -17.26 -14.59 -0.49
N ALA A 229 -17.65 -13.33 -0.70
CA ALA A 229 -18.96 -12.83 -0.30
C ALA A 229 -20.07 -13.64 -0.99
N ALA A 230 -19.99 -13.86 -2.31
CA ALA A 230 -21.02 -14.65 -3.03
C ALA A 230 -21.12 -16.12 -2.58
N ASN A 231 -20.05 -16.73 -2.04
CA ASN A 231 -20.06 -18.09 -1.53
C ASN A 231 -20.38 -18.18 -0.02
N HIS A 232 -20.25 -17.09 0.74
CA HIS A 232 -20.64 -17.02 2.16
C HIS A 232 -21.97 -16.30 2.41
N HIS A 233 -22.53 -15.56 1.45
CA HIS A 233 -23.94 -15.14 1.46
C HIS A 233 -24.91 -16.29 1.18
N LYS A 234 -24.44 -17.55 1.16
CA LYS A 234 -25.33 -18.70 1.39
C LYS A 234 -25.75 -18.85 2.86
N PHE A 235 -25.18 -18.07 3.78
CA PHE A 235 -25.81 -17.76 5.06
C PHE A 235 -26.94 -16.76 4.78
N THR A 236 -28.08 -17.32 4.38
CA THR A 236 -29.45 -16.79 4.41
C THR A 236 -29.64 -15.27 4.52
N ASP A 237 -30.32 -14.71 3.51
CA ASP A 237 -30.79 -13.31 3.38
C ASP A 237 -31.53 -12.73 4.62
N ASP A 238 -31.90 -13.56 5.61
CA ASP A 238 -32.57 -13.13 6.84
C ASP A 238 -31.64 -12.89 8.06
N ASP A 239 -30.41 -13.44 8.08
CA ASP A 239 -29.49 -13.29 9.24
C ASP A 239 -28.48 -12.13 9.08
N ASP A 240 -28.20 -11.69 7.85
CA ASP A 240 -27.22 -10.63 7.57
C ASP A 240 -27.68 -9.24 8.09
N ALA A 241 -28.99 -9.01 8.21
CA ALA A 241 -29.55 -7.75 8.70
C ALA A 241 -29.27 -7.48 10.20
N CYS A 242 -28.90 -8.51 10.97
CA CYS A 242 -28.48 -8.40 12.37
C CYS A 242 -26.95 -8.37 12.52
N TYR A 243 -26.20 -9.01 11.62
CA TYR A 243 -24.73 -9.07 11.65
C TYR A 243 -24.03 -7.78 11.21
N GLU A 244 -24.62 -7.01 10.30
CA GLU A 244 -24.08 -5.71 9.83
C GLU A 244 -24.22 -4.58 10.86
N LYS A 245 -24.99 -4.79 11.94
CA LYS A 245 -25.37 -3.74 12.90
C LYS A 245 -24.58 -3.77 14.21
N GLY A 246 -23.76 -4.79 14.48
CA GLY A 246 -23.28 -5.02 15.85
C GLY A 246 -21.99 -4.32 16.27
N SER A 247 -20.98 -4.14 15.41
CA SER A 247 -19.72 -3.52 15.85
C SER A 247 -19.10 -2.61 14.80
N VAL A 248 -18.71 -1.41 15.26
CA VAL A 248 -18.03 -0.43 14.39
C VAL A 248 -16.69 -0.96 13.92
N TRP A 249 -16.07 -1.84 14.71
CA TRP A 249 -14.89 -2.60 14.30
C TRP A 249 -15.09 -3.42 13.02
N LYS A 250 -16.31 -3.91 12.73
CA LYS A 250 -16.62 -4.62 11.47
C LYS A 250 -16.69 -3.69 10.25
N ARG A 251 -16.84 -2.37 10.46
CA ARG A 251 -16.91 -1.37 9.39
C ARG A 251 -15.55 -0.83 8.99
N LEU A 252 -14.52 -1.06 9.80
CA LEU A 252 -13.16 -0.66 9.45
C LEU A 252 -12.58 -1.66 8.46
N GLU A 253 -12.51 -1.28 7.19
CA GLU A 253 -11.97 -2.13 6.13
C GLU A 253 -10.44 -2.02 6.09
N HIS A 254 -9.75 -3.13 5.81
CA HIS A 254 -8.28 -3.17 5.70
C HIS A 254 -7.67 -2.17 4.72
N ARG A 255 -8.42 -1.78 3.69
CA ARG A 255 -7.98 -0.72 2.79
C ARG A 255 -7.78 0.61 3.53
N GLU A 256 -8.64 0.96 4.49
CA GLU A 256 -8.56 2.25 5.17
C GLU A 256 -7.35 2.31 6.10
N VAL A 257 -7.16 1.25 6.88
CA VAL A 257 -5.98 1.08 7.73
C VAL A 257 -4.71 1.16 6.90
N GLN A 258 -4.65 0.39 5.79
CA GLN A 258 -3.49 0.36 4.92
C GLN A 258 -3.21 1.73 4.29
N MET A 259 -4.24 2.42 3.80
CA MET A 259 -4.09 3.71 3.13
C MET A 259 -3.73 4.83 4.11
N ALA A 260 -4.33 4.85 5.30
CA ALA A 260 -3.95 5.80 6.36
C ALA A 260 -2.48 5.62 6.77
N LEU A 261 -2.06 4.37 7.00
CA LEU A 261 -0.66 4.03 7.32
C LEU A 261 0.29 4.44 6.20
N LYS A 262 -0.02 4.06 4.95
CA LYS A 262 0.77 4.41 3.77
C LYS A 262 0.96 5.91 3.63
N TYR A 263 -0.11 6.69 3.70
CA TYR A 263 -0.02 8.12 3.50
C TYR A 263 0.69 8.82 4.65
N THR A 264 0.56 8.31 5.88
CA THR A 264 1.35 8.78 7.02
C THR A 264 2.84 8.53 6.79
N LEU A 265 3.22 7.32 6.36
CA LEU A 265 4.62 6.96 6.09
C LEU A 265 5.26 7.81 4.97
N ARG A 266 4.46 8.22 3.98
CA ARG A 266 4.91 9.10 2.89
C ARG A 266 4.93 10.59 3.25
N GLY A 267 4.46 10.96 4.44
CA GLY A 267 4.29 12.38 4.82
C GLY A 267 3.11 13.08 4.10
N GLU A 268 2.21 12.32 3.46
CA GLU A 268 1.01 12.83 2.78
C GLU A 268 -0.14 13.04 3.79
N ASN A 269 0.09 13.89 4.80
CA ASN A 269 -0.80 14.06 5.97
C ASN A 269 -2.26 14.39 5.60
N VAL A 270 -2.47 15.19 4.55
CA VAL A 270 -3.83 15.57 4.11
C VAL A 270 -4.62 14.34 3.68
N LYS A 271 -4.03 13.44 2.88
CA LYS A 271 -4.68 12.20 2.45
C LYS A 271 -4.82 11.23 3.62
N ALA A 272 -3.79 11.09 4.46
CA ALA A 272 -3.87 10.26 5.66
C ALA A 272 -5.08 10.66 6.54
N MET A 273 -5.24 11.97 6.78
CA MET A 273 -6.38 12.50 7.54
C MET A 273 -7.73 12.29 6.84
N GLN A 274 -7.80 12.24 5.51
CA GLN A 274 -9.04 11.90 4.81
C GLN A 274 -9.49 10.47 5.13
N PHE A 275 -8.57 9.50 5.12
CA PHE A 275 -8.89 8.12 5.48
C PHE A 275 -9.24 7.96 6.97
N LEU A 276 -8.56 8.70 7.86
CA LEU A 276 -8.90 8.67 9.29
C LEU A 276 -10.26 9.31 9.58
N LYS A 277 -10.52 10.51 9.02
CA LYS A 277 -11.76 11.26 9.26
C LYS A 277 -13.00 10.58 8.70
N ALA A 278 -12.85 9.79 7.65
CA ALA A 278 -13.96 9.08 7.05
C ALA A 278 -14.59 8.04 8.01
N HIS A 279 -13.89 7.68 9.09
CA HIS A 279 -14.42 6.87 10.20
C HIS A 279 -14.52 7.63 11.51
N ASP A 280 -14.01 8.87 11.58
CA ASP A 280 -14.05 9.67 12.80
C ASP A 280 -15.49 10.06 13.10
N HIS A 281 -16.06 9.39 14.08
CA HIS A 281 -17.41 9.65 14.58
C HIS A 281 -17.29 10.52 15.82
N SER A 282 -16.82 11.76 15.62
CA SER A 282 -16.63 12.75 16.68
C SER A 282 -17.94 13.34 17.20
N GLU A 283 -18.99 13.27 16.39
CA GLU A 283 -20.34 13.56 16.84
C GLU A 283 -21.03 12.23 17.20
N PRO A 284 -21.77 12.17 18.31
CA PRO A 284 -22.52 10.98 18.66
C PRO A 284 -23.50 10.72 17.53
N ALA A 285 -23.21 9.70 16.74
CA ALA A 285 -24.06 9.35 15.62
C ALA A 285 -25.36 8.79 16.21
N ASP A 286 -26.45 9.57 16.17
CA ASP A 286 -27.81 9.13 16.55
C ASP A 286 -28.28 7.92 15.71
N THR A 287 -27.52 7.53 14.68
CA THR A 287 -27.80 6.43 13.76
C THR A 287 -27.70 5.03 14.37
N PHE A 288 -27.12 4.87 15.57
CA PHE A 288 -27.18 3.62 16.33
C PHE A 288 -28.23 3.63 17.44
N MET A 289 -29.24 4.51 17.34
CA MET A 289 -30.45 4.41 18.14
C MET A 289 -31.29 3.19 17.72
N HIS A 290 -30.79 1.98 17.98
CA HIS A 290 -31.71 1.00 18.51
C HIS A 290 -32.26 1.63 19.77
N GLN A 291 -33.55 1.99 19.76
CA GLN A 291 -34.28 2.24 20.99
C GLN A 291 -34.23 0.93 21.76
N MET A 292 -33.14 0.72 22.51
CA MET A 292 -33.11 -0.31 23.51
C MET A 292 -34.20 0.08 24.49
N SER A 293 -35.00 -0.90 24.91
CA SER A 293 -36.09 -0.70 25.87
C SER A 293 -35.62 0.03 27.14
N HIS A 294 -34.32 -0.01 27.43
CA HIS A 294 -33.71 0.47 28.67
C HIS A 294 -32.90 1.77 28.57
N GLY A 295 -32.62 2.34 27.38
CA GLY A 295 -31.66 3.45 27.31
C GLY A 295 -31.43 4.15 25.98
N LYS A 296 -30.51 5.13 25.99
CA LYS A 296 -29.90 5.72 24.80
C LYS A 296 -28.42 5.37 24.78
N MET A 297 -27.95 4.80 23.68
CA MET A 297 -26.53 4.52 23.47
C MET A 297 -25.91 5.61 22.59
N GLN A 298 -24.84 6.22 23.07
CA GLN A 298 -23.97 7.11 22.31
C GLN A 298 -22.71 6.35 21.92
N PHE A 299 -22.15 6.71 20.78
CA PHE A 299 -20.98 6.05 20.22
C PHE A 299 -20.00 7.07 19.65
N TYR A 300 -18.72 6.88 19.94
CA TYR A 300 -17.60 7.64 19.40
C TYR A 300 -16.55 6.68 18.84
N PHE A 301 -15.92 7.09 17.73
CA PHE A 301 -14.83 6.36 17.12
C PHE A 301 -13.76 7.33 16.64
N HIS A 302 -12.53 7.13 17.08
CA HIS A 302 -11.41 7.98 16.76
C HIS A 302 -10.23 7.11 16.34
N PRO A 303 -9.88 7.03 15.04
CA PRO A 303 -8.66 6.38 14.61
C PRO A 303 -7.48 7.36 14.55
N LYS A 304 -6.27 6.88 14.85
CA LYS A 304 -5.02 7.64 14.70
C LYS A 304 -3.88 6.74 14.23
N VAL A 305 -2.86 7.36 13.64
CA VAL A 305 -1.58 6.71 13.37
C VAL A 305 -0.53 7.28 14.33
N ILE A 306 -0.01 6.46 15.24
CA ILE A 306 0.97 6.85 16.26
C ILE A 306 2.26 6.06 16.01
N ASN A 307 3.37 6.73 15.71
CA ASN A 307 4.66 6.08 15.42
C ASN A 307 4.57 4.98 14.35
N GLY A 308 3.79 5.22 13.28
CA GLY A 308 3.57 4.27 12.20
C GLY A 308 2.60 3.12 12.51
N ARG A 309 1.95 3.15 13.68
CA ARG A 309 0.98 2.15 14.12
C ARG A 309 -0.42 2.71 14.01
N TYR A 310 -1.32 1.97 13.37
CA TYR A 310 -2.73 2.35 13.33
C TYR A 310 -3.38 1.86 14.62
N ILE A 311 -3.92 2.78 15.40
CA ILE A 311 -4.66 2.50 16.62
C ILE A 311 -6.02 3.15 16.43
N ALA A 312 -7.08 2.55 16.96
CA ALA A 312 -8.31 3.29 17.11
C ALA A 312 -8.87 3.14 18.52
N TYR A 313 -9.51 4.22 18.93
CA TYR A 313 -10.26 4.34 20.15
C TYR A 313 -11.75 4.33 19.81
N ALA A 314 -12.52 3.56 20.58
CA ALA A 314 -13.98 3.62 20.51
C ALA A 314 -14.57 3.75 21.91
N GLU A 315 -15.58 4.61 22.06
CA GLU A 315 -16.31 4.83 23.30
C GLU A 315 -17.80 4.58 23.07
N TYR A 316 -18.37 3.74 23.91
CA TYR A 316 -19.79 3.47 23.98
C TYR A 316 -20.29 4.03 25.31
N THR A 317 -21.28 4.92 25.27
CA THR A 317 -21.92 5.45 26.47
C THR A 317 -23.40 5.07 26.46
N LEU A 318 -23.79 4.13 27.30
CA LEU A 318 -25.18 3.79 27.56
C LEU A 318 -25.71 4.69 28.68
N LYS A 319 -26.75 5.46 28.38
CA LYS A 319 -27.54 6.19 29.38
C LYS A 319 -28.86 5.46 29.63
N VAL A 320 -29.05 4.92 30.83
CA VAL A 320 -30.28 4.19 31.22
C VAL A 320 -31.41 5.20 31.48
N ARG A 321 -32.63 4.90 31.01
CA ARG A 321 -33.79 5.79 31.20
C ARG A 321 -34.34 5.69 32.61
N ASP A 322 -34.72 6.82 33.20
CA ASP A 322 -35.72 6.97 34.28
C ASP A 322 -35.55 6.14 35.59
N CYS A 323 -34.49 5.34 35.76
CA CYS A 323 -34.27 4.49 36.94
C CYS A 323 -33.40 5.13 38.03
N GLY A 324 -32.75 6.27 37.74
CA GLY A 324 -31.79 6.94 38.63
C GLY A 324 -30.48 6.18 38.85
N LEU A 325 -30.50 4.85 38.81
CA LEU A 325 -29.36 3.96 39.01
C LEU A 325 -29.43 2.78 38.04
N ILE A 326 -28.28 2.39 37.48
CA ILE A 326 -28.14 1.18 36.66
C ILE A 326 -28.33 -0.05 37.56
N ASN A 327 -29.27 -0.92 37.21
CA ASN A 327 -29.41 -2.23 37.84
C ASN A 327 -28.80 -3.33 36.95
N ARG A 328 -28.66 -4.54 37.50
CA ARG A 328 -28.07 -5.69 36.79
C ARG A 328 -28.82 -6.02 35.48
N ALA A 329 -30.16 -5.92 35.48
CA ALA A 329 -30.96 -6.20 34.29
C ALA A 329 -30.75 -5.16 33.17
N ASP A 330 -30.36 -3.93 33.51
CA ASP A 330 -30.01 -2.90 32.51
C ASP A 330 -28.66 -3.19 31.83
N LEU A 331 -27.78 -3.99 32.46
CA LEU A 331 -26.46 -4.37 31.94
C LEU A 331 -26.48 -5.65 31.08
N VAL A 332 -27.54 -6.47 31.15
CA VAL A 332 -27.71 -7.65 30.29
C VAL A 332 -27.84 -7.28 28.80
N MET A 333 -28.20 -6.03 28.50
CA MET A 333 -28.40 -5.50 27.14
C MET A 333 -27.14 -4.92 26.46
N PRO A 334 -26.21 -4.21 27.12
CA PRO A 334 -24.93 -3.81 26.52
C PRO A 334 -23.99 -4.98 26.14
N ILE A 335 -24.34 -6.24 26.42
CA ILE A 335 -23.64 -7.46 25.96
C ILE A 335 -23.47 -7.54 24.43
N TRP A 336 -24.20 -6.71 23.67
CA TRP A 336 -24.04 -6.59 22.22
C TRP A 336 -22.89 -5.67 21.79
N ILE A 337 -22.37 -4.85 22.72
CA ILE A 337 -21.17 -4.03 22.49
C ILE A 337 -20.00 -4.99 22.52
N ASN A 338 -19.53 -5.34 21.33
CA ASN A 338 -18.43 -6.27 21.17
C ASN A 338 -17.12 -5.49 21.03
N PRO A 339 -16.34 -5.31 22.12
CA PRO A 339 -15.16 -4.46 22.12
C PRO A 339 -14.07 -5.03 21.21
N CYS A 340 -14.07 -6.35 20.95
CA CYS A 340 -13.24 -6.98 19.92
C CYS A 340 -13.94 -8.16 19.25
N SER A 341 -13.47 -8.62 18.10
CA SER A 341 -14.09 -9.75 17.39
C SER A 341 -13.99 -11.11 18.12
N HIS A 342 -13.14 -11.24 19.14
CA HIS A 342 -12.87 -12.50 19.84
C HIS A 342 -13.79 -12.76 21.03
N GLU A 343 -14.23 -11.71 21.73
CA GLU A 343 -15.13 -11.84 22.89
C GLU A 343 -16.50 -12.41 22.51
N TRP A 344 -16.97 -12.13 21.29
CA TRP A 344 -18.22 -12.72 20.79
C TRP A 344 -18.29 -14.24 20.89
N HIS A 345 -17.17 -14.92 20.62
CA HIS A 345 -17.13 -16.38 20.60
C HIS A 345 -16.94 -17.00 21.98
N GLN A 346 -16.46 -16.24 22.96
CA GLN A 346 -16.32 -16.73 24.34
C GLN A 346 -17.62 -16.58 25.13
N HIS A 347 -18.49 -15.64 24.73
CA HIS A 347 -19.69 -15.28 25.48
C HIS A 347 -21.03 -15.75 24.87
N THR A 348 -21.02 -16.50 23.76
CA THR A 348 -22.25 -17.07 23.18
C THR A 348 -22.91 -18.15 24.05
N ASN A 349 -22.25 -18.65 25.10
CA ASN A 349 -22.94 -19.31 26.21
C ASN A 349 -23.49 -18.23 27.15
N TYR A 350 -24.63 -17.67 26.76
CA TYR A 350 -25.36 -16.60 27.47
C TYR A 350 -25.61 -16.86 28.97
N GLU A 351 -25.53 -18.12 29.40
CA GLU A 351 -25.76 -18.51 30.80
C GLU A 351 -24.59 -18.12 31.74
N ASP A 352 -23.34 -18.10 31.27
CA ASP A 352 -22.16 -17.86 32.13
C ASP A 352 -21.82 -16.38 32.34
N MET A 353 -22.22 -15.47 31.45
CA MET A 353 -21.98 -14.03 31.62
C MET A 353 -22.93 -13.38 32.62
N SER A 354 -24.11 -13.98 32.82
CA SER A 354 -25.09 -13.46 33.76
C SER A 354 -24.56 -13.40 35.19
N ASP A 355 -23.48 -14.13 35.52
CA ASP A 355 -22.80 -14.19 36.81
C ASP A 355 -21.34 -13.68 36.80
N SER A 356 -20.94 -12.86 35.81
CA SER A 356 -19.59 -12.28 35.88
C SER A 356 -19.47 -11.31 37.07
N ASP A 357 -18.55 -11.63 38.00
CA ASP A 357 -18.16 -10.76 39.13
C ASP A 357 -17.81 -9.32 38.67
N ASP A 358 -17.51 -9.17 37.38
CA ASP A 358 -17.17 -7.94 36.69
C ASP A 358 -18.32 -6.94 36.62
N GLU A 359 -19.53 -7.39 36.28
CA GLU A 359 -20.72 -6.54 36.22
C GLU A 359 -21.14 -6.10 37.62
N ILE A 360 -21.17 -7.05 38.57
CA ILE A 360 -21.50 -6.78 39.97
C ILE A 360 -20.51 -5.75 40.54
N PHE A 361 -19.22 -5.95 40.32
CA PHE A 361 -18.19 -5.01 40.75
C PHE A 361 -18.43 -3.60 40.20
N LEU A 362 -18.80 -3.45 38.93
CA LEU A 362 -19.04 -2.13 38.34
C LEU A 362 -20.31 -1.46 38.89
N ILE A 363 -21.35 -2.23 39.21
CA ILE A 363 -22.55 -1.69 39.87
C ILE A 363 -22.24 -1.23 41.30
N GLU A 364 -21.45 -2.02 42.03
CA GLU A 364 -21.10 -1.78 43.44
C GLU A 364 -20.04 -0.68 43.61
N ASN A 365 -19.10 -0.56 42.67
CA ASN A 365 -17.96 0.36 42.73
C ASN A 365 -18.10 1.50 41.71
N ARG A 366 -19.16 2.29 41.85
CA ARG A 366 -19.46 3.38 40.92
C ARG A 366 -18.36 4.44 40.87
N GLY A 367 -18.04 4.89 39.67
CA GLY A 367 -16.99 5.85 39.37
C GLY A 367 -15.58 5.23 39.34
N VAL A 368 -15.44 3.94 39.63
CA VAL A 368 -14.15 3.23 39.52
C VAL A 368 -14.01 2.69 38.11
N GLU A 369 -12.86 2.97 37.47
CA GLU A 369 -12.50 2.36 36.20
C GLU A 369 -12.12 0.88 36.43
N ARG A 370 -12.70 -0.02 35.65
CA ARG A 370 -12.25 -1.41 35.56
C ARG A 370 -11.57 -1.62 34.21
N ALA A 371 -10.27 -1.85 34.23
CA ALA A 371 -9.50 -2.16 33.04
C ALA A 371 -9.44 -3.67 32.79
N ALA A 372 -9.47 -4.05 31.52
CA ALA A 372 -9.30 -5.41 31.03
C ALA A 372 -8.57 -5.38 29.67
N SER A 373 -8.08 -6.54 29.23
CA SER A 373 -7.46 -6.67 27.91
C SER A 373 -7.84 -8.01 27.29
N CYS A 374 -8.00 -8.03 25.97
CA CYS A 374 -8.30 -9.26 25.24
C CYS A 374 -7.06 -10.17 25.16
N GLU A 375 -7.21 -11.46 25.46
CA GLU A 375 -6.11 -12.43 25.39
C GLU A 375 -5.72 -12.86 23.96
N ASP A 376 -6.58 -12.54 22.99
CA ASP A 376 -6.49 -13.03 21.61
C ASP A 376 -6.15 -11.92 20.61
N CYS A 377 -6.33 -10.66 20.99
CA CYS A 377 -5.94 -9.51 20.18
C CYS A 377 -5.48 -8.34 21.03
N PRO A 378 -4.65 -7.45 20.48
CA PRO A 378 -4.14 -6.27 21.18
C PRO A 378 -5.24 -5.21 21.30
N THR A 379 -6.15 -5.45 22.24
CA THR A 379 -7.26 -4.56 22.59
C THR A 379 -7.28 -4.39 24.09
N ASP A 380 -7.23 -3.13 24.53
CA ASP A 380 -7.47 -2.74 25.92
C ASP A 380 -8.88 -2.20 26.06
N ILE A 381 -9.49 -2.48 27.20
CA ILE A 381 -10.90 -2.22 27.48
C ILE A 381 -10.97 -1.58 28.86
N VAL A 382 -11.77 -0.53 28.97
CA VAL A 382 -12.08 0.10 30.26
C VAL A 382 -13.58 0.28 30.37
N CYS A 383 -14.15 -0.25 31.44
CA CYS A 383 -15.55 -0.10 31.77
C CYS A 383 -15.71 0.83 32.97
N ILE A 384 -16.70 1.73 32.92
CA ILE A 384 -16.96 2.72 33.97
C ILE A 384 -18.47 2.83 34.16
N SER A 385 -18.95 2.68 35.39
CA SER A 385 -20.34 2.92 35.77
C SER A 385 -20.44 4.18 36.62
N GLN A 386 -21.20 5.19 36.17
CA GLN A 386 -21.37 6.45 36.89
C GLN A 386 -22.83 6.93 36.83
N GLY A 387 -23.55 6.79 37.94
CA GLY A 387 -24.94 7.23 38.04
C GLY A 387 -25.87 6.44 37.11
N ASP A 388 -26.43 7.13 36.11
CA ASP A 388 -27.28 6.56 35.06
C ASP A 388 -26.51 6.24 33.77
N ARG A 389 -25.18 6.33 33.80
CA ARG A 389 -24.30 6.10 32.64
C ARG A 389 -23.39 4.91 32.83
N TYR A 390 -23.31 4.09 31.80
CA TYR A 390 -22.32 3.03 31.66
C TYR A 390 -21.47 3.33 30.43
N GLN A 391 -20.16 3.37 30.60
CA GLN A 391 -19.21 3.65 29.54
C GLN A 391 -18.31 2.44 29.31
N ILE A 392 -18.15 2.06 28.05
CA ILE A 392 -17.12 1.12 27.60
C ILE A 392 -16.19 1.88 26.67
N ARG A 393 -14.92 1.92 27.01
CA ARG A 393 -13.85 2.49 26.19
C ARG A 393 -12.94 1.38 25.74
N THR A 394 -12.49 1.46 24.49
CA THR A 394 -11.71 0.41 23.86
C THR A 394 -10.61 1.03 23.04
N TRP A 395 -9.39 0.47 23.13
CA TRP A 395 -8.25 0.87 22.35
C TRP A 395 -7.72 -0.36 21.63
N ARG A 396 -7.68 -0.31 20.30
CA ARG A 396 -7.33 -1.46 19.49
C ARG A 396 -6.18 -1.14 18.55
N TYR A 397 -5.14 -1.98 18.57
CA TYR A 397 -4.04 -1.92 17.63
C TYR A 397 -4.39 -2.69 16.35
N PHE A 398 -4.21 -2.02 15.22
CA PHE A 398 -4.50 -2.54 13.89
C PHE A 398 -3.26 -2.74 13.03
N GLY A 399 -2.09 -2.78 13.66
CA GLY A 399 -0.85 -3.11 12.96
C GLY A 399 -0.05 -1.90 12.51
N GLN A 400 1.12 -2.25 11.97
CA GLN A 400 2.06 -1.36 11.30
C GLN A 400 2.20 -1.83 9.84
N TYR A 401 2.42 -0.89 8.93
CA TYR A 401 2.37 -1.15 7.49
C TYR A 401 3.29 -2.27 7.02
N ASP A 402 4.49 -2.42 7.59
CA ASP A 402 5.55 -3.32 7.12
C ASP A 402 5.73 -4.58 7.98
N LYS A 403 5.02 -4.70 9.11
CA LYS A 403 5.24 -5.78 10.10
C LYS A 403 4.01 -6.63 10.36
N ASP A 404 2.86 -5.99 10.57
CA ASP A 404 1.72 -6.64 11.22
C ASP A 404 0.40 -6.47 10.43
N ILE A 405 0.41 -5.92 9.22
CA ILE A 405 -0.84 -5.67 8.51
C ILE A 405 -1.58 -6.98 8.11
N TYR A 406 -0.84 -8.09 8.02
CA TYR A 406 -1.41 -9.44 7.87
C TYR A 406 -2.17 -9.87 9.14
N THR A 407 -1.65 -9.51 10.31
CA THR A 407 -2.27 -9.71 11.62
C THR A 407 -3.61 -9.00 11.71
N PHE A 408 -3.66 -7.74 11.26
CA PHE A 408 -4.90 -6.97 11.22
C PHE A 408 -6.00 -7.68 10.44
N SER A 409 -5.67 -8.11 9.24
CA SER A 409 -6.60 -8.71 8.30
C SER A 409 -7.15 -10.05 8.79
N ALA A 410 -6.31 -10.85 9.47
CA ALA A 410 -6.72 -12.08 10.14
C ALA A 410 -7.59 -11.79 11.37
N GLN A 411 -7.28 -10.73 12.13
CA GLN A 411 -8.02 -10.33 13.34
C GLN A 411 -9.38 -9.66 13.03
N ALA A 412 -9.49 -8.94 11.92
CA ALA A 412 -10.71 -8.27 11.48
C ALA A 412 -11.74 -9.26 10.91
N ASN A 413 -11.29 -10.36 10.26
CA ASN A 413 -12.16 -11.28 9.54
C ASN A 413 -12.52 -12.58 10.30
N MET A 414 -12.28 -12.67 11.61
CA MET A 414 -12.71 -13.77 12.51
C MET A 414 -12.25 -15.20 12.14
N GLN A 415 -11.60 -15.43 11.00
CA GLN A 415 -11.04 -16.71 10.64
C GLN A 415 -9.55 -16.67 10.90
N ARG A 416 -9.11 -17.17 12.06
CA ARG A 416 -7.70 -17.51 12.27
C ARG A 416 -7.29 -18.42 11.10
N PRO A 417 -6.37 -18.01 10.21
CA PRO A 417 -5.77 -18.96 9.30
C PRO A 417 -5.21 -20.11 10.14
N ARG A 418 -5.48 -21.37 9.77
CA ARG A 418 -4.93 -22.53 10.51
C ARG A 418 -3.41 -22.35 10.62
N GLY A 419 -2.89 -22.27 11.85
CA GLY A 419 -1.46 -22.04 12.12
C GLY A 419 -1.08 -20.62 12.55
N TYR A 420 -2.03 -19.70 12.71
CA TYR A 420 -1.74 -18.36 13.25
C TYR A 420 -1.23 -18.45 14.70
N LYS A 421 0.02 -18.05 14.93
CA LYS A 421 0.59 -17.90 16.28
C LYS A 421 -0.04 -16.66 16.92
N LYS A 422 -0.44 -16.75 18.19
CA LYS A 422 -0.88 -15.57 18.95
C LYS A 422 0.14 -14.44 18.71
N PRO A 423 -0.30 -13.19 18.43
CA PRO A 423 0.62 -12.05 18.45
C PRO A 423 1.44 -12.14 19.73
N GLY A 424 2.72 -11.73 19.71
CA GLY A 424 3.56 -11.72 20.91
C GLY A 424 2.77 -11.15 22.10
N GLN A 425 2.99 -11.70 23.31
CA GLN A 425 2.19 -11.43 24.51
C GLN A 425 1.77 -9.95 24.57
N HIS A 426 0.48 -9.69 24.32
CA HIS A 426 -0.12 -8.39 24.52
C HIS A 426 0.04 -8.04 25.99
N VAL A 427 0.71 -6.94 26.30
CA VAL A 427 0.84 -6.45 27.68
C VAL A 427 -0.43 -5.65 27.96
N PRO A 428 -1.22 -6.01 28.99
CA PRO A 428 -2.41 -5.27 29.34
C PRO A 428 -2.15 -3.76 29.48
N GLU A 429 -3.12 -2.94 29.06
CA GLU A 429 -3.10 -1.46 29.08
C GLU A 429 -2.08 -0.79 28.13
N SER A 430 -1.17 -1.54 27.51
CA SER A 430 -0.12 -0.97 26.66
C SER A 430 -0.62 -0.22 25.41
N ILE A 431 -1.79 -0.58 24.86
CA ILE A 431 -2.39 0.12 23.71
C ILE A 431 -3.07 1.40 24.19
N ARG A 432 -3.74 1.37 25.35
CA ARG A 432 -4.28 2.58 26.00
C ARG A 432 -3.15 3.59 26.27
N GLU A 433 -2.07 3.18 26.91
CA GLU A 433 -0.92 4.05 27.18
C GLU A 433 -0.35 4.64 25.89
N MET A 434 -0.17 3.82 24.85
CA MET A 434 0.34 4.27 23.56
C MET A 434 -0.57 5.31 22.91
N TRP A 435 -1.89 5.15 23.05
CA TRP A 435 -2.87 6.11 22.56
C TRP A 435 -2.81 7.44 23.29
N GLU A 436 -2.75 7.40 24.63
CA GLU A 436 -2.75 8.58 25.48
C GLU A 436 -1.44 9.39 25.35
N GLN A 437 -0.30 8.72 25.20
CA GLN A 437 1.01 9.37 25.00
C GLN A 437 1.20 9.97 23.60
N GLY A 438 0.48 9.46 22.60
CA GLY A 438 0.56 9.91 21.21
C GLY A 438 -0.34 11.10 20.87
N ALA A 439 -0.94 11.76 21.87
CA ALA A 439 -1.90 12.85 21.69
C ALA A 439 -1.24 14.23 21.44
#